data_AF-A0A6M1SGL6-F1
#
_entry.id   AF-A0A6M1SGL6-F1
#
_cell.length_a   1.000
_cell.length_b   1.000
_cell.length_c   1.000
_cell.angle_alpha   90.00
_cell.angle_beta   90.00
_cell.angle_gamma   90.00
#
_symmetry.space_group_name_H-M   'P 1'
#
loop_
_entity.id
_entity.type
_entity.pdbx_description
1 polymer ?
#
loop_
_entity_poly.entity_id
_entity_poly.type
_entity_poly.pdbx_seq_one_letter_code
_entity_poly.pdbx_strand_id
1 'polypeptide(L)'
;SRTRLIKLYKEVRGMSPPKGMLPFSADWFVTWLPNVHSSLFYNIYLGLLEGTECERIDAFVKAYRLYEEQVSLEGAESVLGLTRAWTLVRFFESDLLQLTTCTRCEGRFVAHAHSPVHDYVCGICQPPSRAGKTRKSGR
;
A
#
# COMPACT_ATOMS: atom_id res chain seq x y z
N SER A 1 -23.44 7.43 -10.60
CA SER A 1 -23.42 8.87 -10.31
C SER A 1 -22.91 9.11 -8.89
N ARG A 2 -22.22 10.24 -8.64
CA ARG A 2 -21.69 10.61 -7.31
C ARG A 2 -22.74 10.53 -6.20
N THR A 3 -23.97 10.97 -6.48
CA THR A 3 -25.10 10.92 -5.55
C THR A 3 -25.43 9.50 -5.09
N ARG A 4 -25.40 8.52 -6.00
CA ARG A 4 -25.69 7.11 -5.66
C ARG A 4 -24.63 6.54 -4.70
N LEU A 5 -23.35 6.85 -4.91
CA LEU A 5 -22.26 6.41 -4.02
C LEU A 5 -22.34 7.05 -2.63
N ILE A 6 -22.72 8.33 -2.55
CA ILE A 6 -22.93 9.01 -1.26
C ILE A 6 -24.08 8.35 -0.50
N LYS A 7 -25.18 8.03 -1.20
CA LYS A 7 -26.34 7.37 -0.58
C LYS A 7 -25.96 5.98 -0.06
N LEU A 8 -25.28 5.17 -0.88
CA LEU A 8 -24.80 3.84 -0.48
C LEU A 8 -23.83 3.92 0.72
N TYR A 9 -22.89 4.86 0.72
CA TYR A 9 -21.97 5.03 1.84
C TYR A 9 -22.73 5.33 3.15
N LYS A 10 -23.75 6.19 3.09
CA LYS A 10 -24.60 6.48 4.26
C LYS A 10 -25.39 5.26 4.71
N GLU A 11 -25.94 4.49 3.78
CA GLU A 11 -26.68 3.26 4.09
C GLU A 11 -25.78 2.21 4.78
N VAL A 12 -24.53 2.08 4.34
CA VAL A 12 -23.59 1.08 4.87
C VAL A 12 -22.87 1.55 6.14
N ARG A 13 -22.51 2.83 6.23
CA ARG A 13 -21.64 3.37 7.29
C ARG A 13 -22.37 4.27 8.30
N GLY A 14 -23.64 4.61 8.07
CA GLY A 14 -24.43 5.48 8.94
C GLY A 14 -23.98 6.95 9.01
N MET A 15 -22.94 7.33 8.27
CA MET A 15 -22.36 8.68 8.29
C MET A 15 -22.12 9.19 6.87
N SER A 16 -21.91 10.51 6.74
CA SER A 16 -21.50 11.07 5.44
C SER A 16 -20.04 10.68 5.12
N PRO A 17 -19.70 10.45 3.84
CA PRO A 17 -18.31 10.17 3.47
C PRO A 17 -17.41 11.36 3.83
N PRO A 18 -16.15 11.10 4.22
CA PRO A 18 -15.19 12.14 4.55
C PRO A 18 -15.01 13.09 3.37
N LYS A 19 -14.93 14.39 3.67
CA LYS A 19 -14.66 15.44 2.69
C LYS A 19 -13.16 15.66 2.60
N GLY A 20 -12.61 15.76 1.40
CA GLY A 20 -11.19 16.01 1.19
C GLY A 20 -10.71 15.38 -0.11
N MET A 21 -9.54 15.82 -0.57
CA MET A 21 -8.90 15.22 -1.72
C MET A 21 -8.16 13.94 -1.32
N LEU A 22 -8.09 12.99 -2.24
CA LEU A 22 -7.26 11.79 -2.08
C LEU A 22 -5.78 12.20 -1.96
N PRO A 23 -4.93 11.36 -1.35
CA PRO A 23 -3.49 11.63 -1.33
C PRO A 23 -2.97 11.71 -2.77
N PHE A 24 -2.43 12.87 -3.15
CA PHE A 24 -1.92 13.13 -4.51
C PHE A 24 -0.43 12.85 -4.68
N SER A 25 0.34 12.72 -3.59
CA SER A 25 1.78 12.52 -3.71
C SER A 25 2.15 11.04 -3.66
N ALA A 26 3.04 10.65 -4.57
CA ALA A 26 3.73 9.37 -4.58
C ALA A 26 4.68 9.21 -3.35
N ASP A 27 5.11 10.32 -2.75
CA ASP A 27 6.12 10.33 -1.67
C ASP A 27 5.70 9.49 -0.47
N TRP A 28 4.40 9.48 -0.15
CA TRP A 28 3.90 8.71 0.99
C TRP A 28 4.26 7.22 0.86
N PHE A 29 4.21 6.68 -0.35
CA PHE A 29 4.46 5.26 -0.64
C PHE A 29 5.94 4.86 -0.55
N VAL A 30 6.87 5.81 -0.55
CA VAL A 30 8.31 5.54 -0.38
C VAL A 30 8.81 5.82 1.05
N THR A 31 7.96 6.35 1.94
CA THR A 31 8.32 6.52 3.35
C THR A 31 8.34 5.19 4.10
N TRP A 32 9.26 5.03 5.05
CA TRP A 32 9.59 3.76 5.74
C TRP A 32 8.43 2.75 5.95
N LEU A 33 7.56 2.96 6.95
CA LEU A 33 6.52 1.99 7.27
C LEU A 33 5.41 1.90 6.19
N PRO A 34 4.92 3.02 5.63
CA PRO A 34 4.06 2.98 4.45
C PRO A 34 4.62 2.18 3.28
N ASN A 35 5.93 2.27 3.03
CA ASN A 35 6.62 1.56 1.95
C ASN A 35 6.59 0.05 2.18
N VAL A 36 6.82 -0.41 3.41
CA VAL A 36 6.72 -1.83 3.77
C VAL A 36 5.31 -2.36 3.45
N HIS A 37 4.26 -1.68 3.92
CA HIS A 37 2.87 -2.10 3.68
C HIS A 37 2.47 -2.02 2.20
N SER A 38 2.90 -0.95 1.51
CA SER A 38 2.62 -0.74 0.09
C SER A 38 3.29 -1.80 -0.78
N SER A 39 4.53 -2.16 -0.46
CA SER A 39 5.28 -3.19 -1.14
C SER A 39 4.68 -4.56 -0.91
N LEU A 40 4.28 -4.89 0.33
CA LEU A 40 3.58 -6.14 0.63
C LEU A 40 2.31 -6.29 -0.21
N PHE A 41 1.41 -5.30 -0.15
CA PHE A 41 0.17 -5.31 -0.93
C PHE A 41 0.44 -5.42 -2.44
N TYR A 42 1.36 -4.63 -2.97
CA TYR A 42 1.57 -4.58 -4.42
C TYR A 42 2.21 -5.85 -4.98
N ASN A 43 3.11 -6.50 -4.23
CA ASN A 43 3.66 -7.80 -4.63
C ASN A 43 2.58 -8.90 -4.63
N ILE A 44 1.66 -8.89 -3.65
CA ILE A 44 0.50 -9.81 -3.66
C ILE A 44 -0.37 -9.55 -4.90
N TYR A 45 -0.65 -8.28 -5.20
CA TYR A 45 -1.46 -7.88 -6.36
C TYR A 45 -0.84 -8.34 -7.68
N LEU A 46 0.47 -8.13 -7.88
CA LEU A 46 1.17 -8.62 -9.07
C LEU A 46 1.15 -10.14 -9.17
N GLY A 47 1.39 -10.85 -8.08
CA GLY A 47 1.34 -12.32 -8.07
C GLY A 47 -0.04 -12.88 -8.47
N LEU A 48 -1.12 -12.20 -8.09
CA LEU A 48 -2.47 -12.56 -8.53
C LEU A 48 -2.71 -12.27 -10.00
N LEU A 49 -2.21 -11.15 -10.53
CA LEU A 49 -2.33 -10.83 -11.96
C LEU A 49 -1.51 -11.76 -12.85
N GLU A 50 -0.33 -12.17 -12.42
CA GLU A 50 0.56 -13.05 -13.18
C GLU A 50 0.14 -14.53 -13.10
N GLY A 51 -0.38 -14.96 -11.94
CA GLY A 51 -0.67 -16.37 -11.65
C GLY A 51 -2.11 -16.82 -11.93
N THR A 52 -3.04 -15.90 -12.23
CA THR A 52 -4.46 -16.25 -12.43
C THR A 52 -5.10 -15.41 -13.54
N GLU A 53 -6.12 -15.93 -14.22
CA GLU A 53 -7.00 -15.15 -15.12
C GLU A 53 -7.93 -14.22 -14.33
N CYS A 54 -7.37 -13.49 -13.37
CA CYS A 54 -8.13 -12.62 -12.48
C CYS A 54 -8.19 -11.22 -13.09
N GLU A 55 -9.42 -10.77 -13.33
CA GLU A 55 -9.70 -9.40 -13.74
C GLU A 55 -9.07 -8.40 -12.75
N ARG A 56 -8.63 -7.25 -13.28
CA ARG A 56 -7.89 -6.21 -12.53
C ARG A 56 -8.52 -5.85 -11.19
N ILE A 57 -9.85 -5.67 -11.18
CA ILE A 57 -10.57 -5.28 -9.96
C ILE A 57 -10.68 -6.43 -8.96
N ASP A 58 -10.81 -7.67 -9.44
CA ASP A 58 -10.88 -8.85 -8.60
C ASP A 58 -9.52 -9.13 -7.96
N ALA A 59 -8.43 -8.98 -8.72
CA ALA A 59 -7.06 -9.09 -8.21
C ALA A 59 -6.81 -8.02 -7.14
N PHE A 60 -7.26 -6.79 -7.39
CA PHE A 60 -7.16 -5.70 -6.42
C PHE A 60 -7.88 -6.01 -5.09
N VAL A 61 -9.15 -6.44 -5.15
CA VAL A 61 -9.95 -6.75 -3.95
C VAL A 61 -9.34 -7.92 -3.19
N LYS A 62 -8.94 -8.99 -3.88
CA LYS A 62 -8.30 -10.16 -3.27
C LYS A 62 -6.96 -9.79 -2.62
N ALA A 63 -6.11 -9.05 -3.33
CA ALA A 63 -4.81 -8.62 -2.80
C ALA A 63 -4.96 -7.76 -1.55
N TYR A 64 -5.93 -6.85 -1.53
CA TYR A 64 -6.16 -5.99 -0.36
C TYR A 64 -6.63 -6.80 0.86
N ARG A 65 -7.49 -7.80 0.68
CA ARG A 65 -7.91 -8.71 1.76
C ARG A 65 -6.72 -9.51 2.31
N LEU A 66 -5.93 -10.12 1.42
CA LEU A 66 -4.73 -10.87 1.83
C LEU A 66 -3.71 -9.99 2.57
N TYR A 67 -3.55 -8.74 2.14
CA TYR A 67 -2.74 -7.75 2.86
C TYR A 67 -3.28 -7.47 4.26
N GLU A 68 -4.59 -7.25 4.43
CA GLU A 68 -5.20 -7.01 5.75
C GLU A 68 -5.07 -8.24 6.66
N GLU A 69 -5.28 -9.45 6.12
CA GLU A 69 -5.08 -10.72 6.82
C GLU A 69 -3.64 -10.87 7.30
N GLN A 70 -2.66 -10.66 6.42
CA GLN A 70 -1.24 -10.75 6.76
C GLN A 70 -0.84 -9.75 7.86
N VAL A 71 -1.31 -8.50 7.76
CA VAL A 71 -1.02 -7.48 8.78
C VAL A 71 -1.67 -7.83 10.12
N SER A 72 -2.89 -8.36 10.10
CA SER A 72 -3.60 -8.79 11.31
C SER A 72 -2.90 -9.97 11.99
N LEU A 73 -2.36 -10.93 11.23
CA LEU A 73 -1.63 -12.08 11.77
C LEU A 73 -0.35 -11.65 12.53
N GLU A 74 0.28 -10.57 12.08
CA GLU A 74 1.45 -9.97 12.74
C GLU A 74 1.09 -9.08 13.94
N GLY A 75 -0.21 -8.95 14.29
CA GLY A 75 -0.67 -8.10 15.38
C GLY A 75 -0.42 -6.60 15.14
N ALA A 76 -0.24 -6.19 13.88
CA ALA A 76 0.05 -4.81 13.49
C ALA A 76 -1.23 -4.09 13.01
N GLU A 77 -1.21 -2.75 13.05
CA GLU A 77 -2.28 -1.94 12.46
C GLU A 77 -2.03 -1.71 10.96
N SER A 78 -3.11 -1.75 10.17
CA SER A 78 -3.04 -1.46 8.73
C SER A 78 -2.68 0.01 8.48
N VAL A 79 -1.49 0.26 7.95
CA VAL A 79 -1.05 1.62 7.57
C VAL A 79 -1.54 2.01 6.18
N LEU A 80 -1.61 1.04 5.26
CA LEU A 80 -2.19 1.21 3.93
C LEU A 80 -3.69 0.93 3.97
N GLY A 81 -4.50 1.97 3.79
CA GLY A 81 -5.95 1.83 3.61
C GLY A 81 -6.34 1.60 2.14
N LEU A 82 -7.54 1.04 1.91
CA LEU A 82 -8.05 0.64 0.59
C LEU A 82 -7.88 1.72 -0.50
N THR A 83 -8.22 2.97 -0.20
CA THR A 83 -8.12 4.05 -1.19
C THR A 83 -6.68 4.35 -1.58
N ARG A 84 -5.73 4.27 -0.63
CA ARG A 84 -4.29 4.42 -0.92
C ARG A 84 -3.76 3.22 -1.70
N ALA A 85 -4.23 2.02 -1.40
CA ALA A 85 -3.89 0.83 -2.18
C ALA A 85 -4.33 0.99 -3.65
N TRP A 86 -5.53 1.53 -3.88
CA TRP A 86 -5.98 1.83 -5.25
C TRP A 86 -5.13 2.92 -5.91
N THR A 87 -4.84 4.02 -5.20
CA THR A 87 -3.93 5.07 -5.69
C THR A 87 -2.55 4.52 -6.05
N LEU A 88 -2.01 3.60 -5.25
CA LEU A 88 -0.73 2.94 -5.53
C LEU A 88 -0.75 2.25 -6.89
N VAL A 89 -1.77 1.43 -7.17
CA VAL A 89 -1.95 0.77 -8.47
C VAL A 89 -1.98 1.80 -9.60
N ARG A 90 -2.72 2.91 -9.42
CA ARG A 90 -2.78 4.00 -10.42
C ARG A 90 -1.43 4.68 -10.64
N PHE A 91 -0.58 4.79 -9.62
CA PHE A 91 0.76 5.36 -9.75
C PHE A 91 1.75 4.43 -10.46
N PHE A 92 1.63 3.12 -10.27
CA PHE A 92 2.36 2.16 -11.08
C PHE A 92 1.92 2.18 -12.55
N GLU A 93 0.61 2.23 -12.81
CA GLU A 93 0.08 2.31 -14.18
C GLU A 93 0.43 3.62 -14.91
N SER A 94 0.81 4.66 -14.17
CA SER A 94 1.22 5.96 -14.73
C SER A 94 2.74 6.16 -14.69
N ASP A 95 3.51 5.10 -14.45
CA ASP A 95 4.98 5.13 -14.38
C ASP A 95 5.56 6.15 -13.37
N LEU A 96 4.83 6.45 -12.30
CA LEU A 96 5.31 7.32 -11.21
C LEU A 96 6.06 6.53 -10.13
N LEU A 97 5.79 5.23 -10.02
CA LEU A 97 6.39 4.31 -9.08
C LEU A 97 6.86 3.05 -9.80
N GLN A 98 7.90 2.43 -9.24
CA GLN A 98 8.46 1.16 -9.70
C GLN A 98 8.76 0.25 -8.51
N LEU A 99 9.05 -1.02 -8.78
CA LEU A 99 9.59 -1.95 -7.78
C LEU A 99 11.11 -2.03 -7.92
N THR A 100 11.82 -1.83 -6.82
CA THR A 100 13.27 -1.98 -6.72
C THR A 100 13.62 -3.12 -5.78
N THR A 101 14.55 -3.97 -6.19
CA THR A 101 15.01 -5.12 -5.41
C THR A 101 16.03 -4.68 -4.36
N CYS A 102 15.82 -5.08 -3.10
CA CYS A 102 16.76 -4.87 -2.01
C CYS A 102 18.00 -5.75 -2.18
N THR A 103 19.20 -5.18 -2.10
CA THR A 103 20.46 -5.94 -2.20
C THR A 103 20.77 -6.83 -0.98
N ARG A 104 20.01 -6.71 0.11
CA ARG A 104 20.21 -7.50 1.35
C ARG A 104 19.22 -8.63 1.55
N CYS A 105 17.93 -8.35 1.36
CA CYS A 105 16.86 -9.35 1.56
C CYS A 105 16.19 -9.82 0.28
N GLU A 106 16.61 -9.30 -0.89
CA GLU A 106 16.07 -9.63 -2.21
C GLU A 106 14.58 -9.33 -2.41
N GLY A 107 13.90 -8.77 -1.39
CA GLY A 107 12.53 -8.30 -1.48
C GLY A 107 12.40 -7.12 -2.43
N ARG A 108 11.24 -7.01 -3.09
CA ARG A 108 10.90 -5.93 -4.03
C ARG A 108 10.09 -4.85 -3.31
N PHE A 109 10.59 -3.62 -3.32
CA PHE A 109 9.99 -2.50 -2.61
C PHE A 109 9.61 -1.36 -3.54
N VAL A 110 8.55 -0.63 -3.19
CA VAL A 110 8.11 0.55 -3.95
C VAL A 110 9.19 1.64 -3.91
N ALA A 111 9.50 2.22 -5.07
CA ALA A 111 10.40 3.35 -5.22
C ALA A 111 9.83 4.33 -6.25
N HIS A 112 10.31 5.58 -6.26
CA HIS A 112 10.01 6.47 -7.37
C HIS A 112 10.57 5.90 -8.68
N ALA A 113 9.81 6.03 -9.75
CA ALA A 113 10.30 5.73 -11.08
C ALA A 113 11.57 6.54 -11.38
N HIS A 114 12.50 5.94 -12.11
CA HIS A 114 13.77 6.56 -12.54
C HIS A 114 14.71 7.02 -11.41
N SER A 115 14.45 6.65 -10.15
CA SER A 115 15.44 6.85 -9.08
C SER A 115 16.63 5.91 -9.25
N PRO A 116 17.86 6.30 -8.86
CA PRO A 116 19.01 5.41 -8.87
C PRO A 116 18.71 4.13 -8.07
N VAL A 117 18.76 3.00 -8.76
CA VAL A 117 18.45 1.67 -8.17
C VAL A 117 19.71 0.93 -7.68
N HIS A 118 20.90 1.44 -7.99
CA HIS A 118 22.14 0.81 -7.53
C HIS A 118 22.22 0.85 -6.00
N ASP A 119 22.53 -0.31 -5.41
CA ASP A 119 22.71 -0.50 -3.97
C ASP A 119 21.49 -0.15 -3.10
N TYR A 120 20.27 -0.27 -3.64
CA TYR A 120 19.05 -0.05 -2.86
C TYR A 120 18.95 -1.01 -1.66
N VAL A 121 18.84 -0.45 -0.46
CA VAL A 121 18.59 -1.18 0.79
C VAL A 121 17.23 -0.77 1.35
N CYS A 122 16.34 -1.74 1.54
CA CYS A 122 15.00 -1.45 2.02
C CYS A 122 14.98 -1.01 3.49
N GLY A 123 13.89 -0.34 3.88
CA GLY A 123 13.70 0.13 5.24
C GLY A 123 13.51 -0.97 6.30
N ILE A 124 13.37 -2.25 5.91
CA ILE A 124 13.41 -3.38 6.86
C ILE A 124 14.87 -3.73 7.18
N CYS A 125 15.72 -3.81 6.15
CA CYS A 125 17.14 -4.14 6.30
C CYS A 125 17.97 -2.99 6.85
N GLN A 126 17.51 -1.75 6.69
CA GLN A 126 18.12 -0.56 7.29
C GLN A 126 17.03 0.38 7.84
N PRO A 127 16.45 0.06 9.01
CA PRO A 127 15.41 0.88 9.61
C PRO A 127 15.92 2.29 9.98
N PRO A 128 15.11 3.34 9.77
CA PRO A 128 15.47 4.69 10.20
C PRO A 128 15.51 4.78 11.74
N SER A 129 16.20 5.78 12.29
CA SER A 129 16.36 5.96 13.75
C SER A 129 15.06 6.14 14.54
N ARG A 130 13.95 6.43 13.85
CA ARG A 130 12.61 6.56 14.44
C ARG A 130 11.78 5.27 14.36
N ALA A 131 12.38 4.19 13.89
CA ALA A 131 11.72 2.90 13.83
C ALA A 131 11.25 2.43 15.21
N GLY A 132 9.98 2.05 15.33
CA GLY A 132 9.38 1.54 16.58
C GLY A 132 8.98 2.61 17.62
N LYS A 133 9.26 3.91 17.40
CA LYS A 133 8.89 4.98 18.36
C LYS A 133 7.38 5.30 18.42
N THR A 134 6.56 4.65 17.60
CA THR A 134 5.09 4.82 17.60
C THR A 134 4.36 3.86 18.53
N ARG A 135 5.07 2.97 19.25
CA ARG A 135 4.43 2.16 20.29
C ARG A 135 4.09 3.08 21.46
N LYS A 136 2.84 3.54 21.53
CA LYS A 136 2.29 4.15 22.75
C LYS A 136 2.66 3.23 23.90
N SER A 137 3.35 3.77 24.90
CA SER A 137 3.54 3.14 26.20
C SER A 137 2.15 2.85 26.75
N GLY A 138 1.66 1.62 26.56
CA GLY A 138 0.47 1.15 27.24
C GLY A 138 0.76 1.13 28.74
N ARG A 139 0.11 2.04 29.45
CA ARG A 139 -0.16 1.93 30.87
C ARG A 139 -1.66 1.79 31.01
#